data_AF-A0A2A5BI88-F1
#
_entry.id   AF-A0A2A5BI88-F1
#
_cell.length_a   1.000
_cell.length_b   1.000
_cell.length_c   1.000
_cell.angle_alpha   90.00
_cell.angle_beta   90.00
_cell.angle_gamma   90.00
#
_symmetry.space_group_name_H-M   'P 1'
#
loop_
_entity.id
_entity.type
_entity.pdbx_description
1 polymer ?
#
loop_
_entity_poly.entity_id
_entity_poly.type
_entity_poly.pdbx_seq_one_letter_code
_entity_poly.pdbx_strand_id
1 'polypeptide(L)'
;MRRKDIYWQPYHDKISRELDRIKAQFGHALLWDAHSIQSHVPRFFDGALTALNLGTGNGIACAAEIEKKLFAIAKESDYSAVLNGRFKGGYITRHYGNPARNIHAFQLEISQITYMDEEPTFAFQEDRANKLRPTLKKMIEGFRVRPH
;
A
#
# COMPACT_ATOMS: atom_id res chain seq x y z
N MET A 1 -19.50 13.00 18.35
CA MET A 1 -18.25 13.73 18.00
C MET A 1 -17.01 13.13 18.67
N ARG A 2 -17.04 12.69 19.95
CA ARG A 2 -15.90 12.11 20.70
C ARG A 2 -14.91 11.17 19.97
N ARG A 3 -15.36 10.19 19.16
CA ARG A 3 -14.44 9.26 18.45
C ARG A 3 -13.63 9.94 17.34
N LYS A 4 -14.22 10.94 16.67
CA LYS A 4 -13.55 11.69 15.61
C LYS A 4 -12.40 12.52 16.19
N ASP A 5 -12.66 13.20 17.29
CA ASP A 5 -11.72 14.17 17.85
C ASP A 5 -10.54 13.49 18.57
N ILE A 6 -10.75 12.29 19.13
CA ILE A 6 -9.73 11.57 19.91
C ILE A 6 -8.89 10.61 19.07
N TYR A 7 -9.46 9.99 18.03
CA TYR A 7 -8.77 8.95 17.26
C TYR A 7 -8.54 9.34 15.81
N TRP A 8 -9.59 9.81 15.13
CA TRP A 8 -9.53 10.10 13.70
C TRP A 8 -8.67 11.34 13.43
N GLN A 9 -8.99 12.47 14.05
CA GLN A 9 -8.30 13.74 13.80
C GLN A 9 -6.80 13.66 14.14
N PRO A 10 -6.38 13.13 15.32
CA PRO A 10 -4.95 13.10 15.66
C PRO A 10 -4.14 12.19 14.73
N TYR A 11 -4.73 11.08 14.26
CA TYR A 11 -4.12 10.19 13.27
C TYR A 11 -3.92 10.93 11.93
N HIS A 12 -4.96 11.57 11.44
CA HIS A 12 -4.92 12.30 10.17
C HIS A 12 -3.98 13.51 10.23
N ASP A 13 -3.94 14.24 11.35
CA ASP A 13 -3.00 15.34 11.55
C ASP A 13 -1.55 14.87 11.55
N LYS A 14 -1.29 13.68 12.15
CA LYS A 14 0.05 13.11 12.17
C LYS A 14 0.52 12.70 10.78
N ILE A 15 -0.35 12.08 9.97
CA ILE A 15 -0.03 11.76 8.57
C ILE A 15 0.33 13.03 7.80
N SER A 16 -0.51 14.07 7.85
CA SER A 16 -0.26 15.33 7.15
C SER A 16 1.10 15.92 7.53
N ARG A 17 1.39 16.02 8.84
CA ARG A 17 2.65 16.58 9.34
C ARG A 17 3.87 15.77 8.90
N GLU A 18 3.80 14.44 8.93
CA GLU A 18 4.95 13.62 8.50
C GLU A 18 5.17 13.69 6.99
N LEU A 19 4.12 13.74 6.18
CA LEU A 19 4.26 13.93 4.73
C LEU A 19 4.88 15.28 4.40
N ASP A 20 4.43 16.36 5.05
CA ASP A 20 5.01 17.69 4.88
C ASP A 20 6.48 17.71 5.34
N ARG A 21 6.81 17.09 6.47
CA ARG A 21 8.19 17.01 6.99
C ARG A 21 9.12 16.25 6.05
N ILE A 22 8.71 15.07 5.59
CA ILE A 22 9.49 14.23 4.66
C ILE A 22 9.68 14.96 3.34
N LYS A 23 8.61 15.56 2.80
CA LYS A 23 8.70 16.36 1.57
C LYS A 23 9.65 17.55 1.73
N ALA A 24 9.57 18.29 2.83
CA ALA A 24 10.48 19.41 3.08
C ALA A 24 11.95 18.97 3.11
N GLN A 25 12.22 17.75 3.61
CA GLN A 25 13.57 17.20 3.68
C GLN A 25 14.09 16.66 2.34
N PHE A 26 13.25 15.99 1.54
CA PHE A 26 13.68 15.23 0.36
C PHE A 26 13.12 15.75 -0.97
N GLY A 27 12.32 16.82 -0.95
CA GLY A 27 11.60 17.36 -2.11
C GLY A 27 10.34 16.58 -2.51
N HIS A 28 10.11 15.42 -1.88
CA HIS A 28 8.99 14.52 -2.16
C HIS A 28 8.67 13.61 -0.96
N ALA A 29 7.49 12.99 -0.94
CA ALA A 29 7.09 12.03 0.09
C ALA A 29 6.28 10.87 -0.51
N LEU A 30 6.41 9.69 0.10
CA LEU A 30 5.56 8.52 -0.17
C LEU A 30 4.77 8.15 1.09
N LEU A 31 3.46 8.09 0.96
CA LEU A 31 2.58 7.41 1.91
C LEU A 31 2.40 5.96 1.47
N TRP A 32 3.01 5.02 2.20
CA TRP A 32 2.80 3.59 2.02
C TRP A 32 1.65 3.11 2.92
N ASP A 33 0.48 2.94 2.33
CA ASP A 33 -0.77 2.60 2.99
C ASP A 33 -0.94 1.06 2.99
N ALA A 34 -0.37 0.40 3.99
CA ALA A 34 -0.27 -1.06 4.06
C ALA A 34 -1.46 -1.71 4.77
N HIS A 35 -2.01 -2.75 4.14
CA HIS A 35 -3.17 -3.53 4.61
C HIS A 35 -2.94 -5.02 4.37
N SER A 36 -3.76 -5.83 5.01
CA SER A 36 -3.79 -7.27 4.77
C SER A 36 -5.21 -7.81 4.90
N ILE A 37 -5.51 -8.84 4.11
CA ILE A 37 -6.82 -9.48 4.06
C ILE A 37 -6.66 -10.99 3.89
N GLN A 38 -7.62 -11.77 4.39
CA GLN A 38 -7.67 -13.21 4.11
C GLN A 38 -7.75 -13.46 2.59
N SER A 39 -7.11 -14.53 2.13
CA SER A 39 -7.03 -14.92 0.73
C SER A 39 -8.39 -15.27 0.14
N HIS A 40 -9.33 -15.70 0.97
CA HIS A 40 -10.70 -16.00 0.58
C HIS A 40 -11.68 -15.24 1.46
N VAL A 41 -12.49 -14.38 0.85
CA VAL A 41 -13.55 -13.64 1.55
C VAL A 41 -14.86 -13.76 0.77
N PRO A 42 -15.52 -14.93 0.80
CA PRO A 42 -16.67 -15.23 -0.07
C PRO A 42 -17.84 -14.26 0.07
N ARG A 43 -17.95 -13.59 1.22
CA ARG A 43 -18.96 -12.56 1.46
C ARG A 43 -18.83 -11.35 0.52
N PHE A 44 -17.62 -11.04 0.07
CA PHE A 44 -17.33 -9.85 -0.73
C PHE A 44 -16.81 -10.18 -2.12
N PHE A 45 -16.19 -11.34 -2.31
CA PHE A 45 -15.47 -11.66 -3.52
C PHE A 45 -15.56 -13.14 -3.89
N ASP A 46 -15.72 -13.40 -5.19
CA ASP A 46 -15.56 -14.74 -5.73
C ASP A 46 -14.08 -15.11 -5.88
N GLY A 47 -13.76 -16.35 -5.49
CA GLY A 47 -12.43 -16.97 -5.62
C GLY A 47 -11.36 -16.39 -4.71
N ALA A 48 -10.14 -16.93 -4.85
CA ALA A 48 -8.96 -16.45 -4.14
C ALA A 48 -8.56 -15.03 -4.59
N LEU A 49 -8.19 -14.19 -3.64
CA LEU A 49 -7.61 -12.88 -3.88
C LEU A 49 -6.18 -13.02 -4.41
N THR A 50 -5.80 -12.08 -5.29
CA THR A 50 -4.42 -11.89 -5.71
C THR A 50 -3.53 -11.64 -4.49
N ALA A 51 -2.29 -12.13 -4.51
CA ALA A 51 -1.39 -12.04 -3.36
C ALA A 51 -1.00 -10.60 -3.03
N LEU A 52 -0.72 -9.79 -4.06
CA LEU A 52 -0.39 -8.37 -3.94
C LEU A 52 -1.43 -7.54 -4.71
N ASN A 53 -2.27 -6.78 -4.00
CA ASN A 53 -3.22 -5.86 -4.63
C ASN A 53 -2.77 -4.42 -4.38
N LEU A 54 -2.35 -3.77 -5.46
CA LEU A 54 -1.79 -2.43 -5.44
C LEU A 54 -2.89 -1.43 -5.81
N GLY A 55 -2.92 -0.27 -5.14
CA GLY A 55 -3.95 0.74 -5.36
C GLY A 55 -3.43 2.17 -5.28
N THR A 56 -3.81 3.01 -6.24
CA THR A 56 -3.35 4.41 -6.38
C THR A 56 -4.49 5.39 -6.60
N GLY A 57 -5.72 4.99 -6.28
CA GLY A 57 -6.92 5.77 -6.60
C GLY A 57 -7.21 5.82 -8.10
N ASN A 58 -6.86 4.78 -8.87
CA ASN A 58 -6.86 4.81 -10.35
C ASN A 58 -5.91 5.90 -10.91
N GLY A 59 -4.70 5.99 -10.37
CA GLY A 59 -3.66 6.92 -10.85
C GLY A 59 -3.76 8.35 -10.30
N ILE A 60 -4.75 8.65 -9.45
CA ILE A 60 -4.93 10.00 -8.87
C ILE A 60 -3.89 10.25 -7.76
N ALA A 61 -3.55 9.23 -6.98
CA ALA A 61 -2.77 9.37 -5.77
C ALA A 61 -1.25 9.24 -5.99
N CYS A 62 -0.81 8.74 -7.15
CA CYS A 62 0.60 8.47 -7.44
C CYS A 62 0.92 8.86 -8.89
N ALA A 63 2.14 9.35 -9.15
CA ALA A 63 2.57 9.62 -10.52
C ALA A 63 2.65 8.32 -11.33
N ALA A 64 2.31 8.40 -12.61
CA ALA A 64 2.16 7.23 -13.47
C ALA A 64 3.47 6.44 -13.64
N GLU A 65 4.62 7.11 -13.72
CA GLU A 65 5.92 6.44 -13.81
C GLU A 65 6.27 5.67 -12.53
N ILE A 66 5.93 6.20 -11.36
CA ILE A 66 6.15 5.54 -10.07
C ILE A 66 5.21 4.34 -9.95
N GLU A 67 3.93 4.52 -10.26
CA GLU A 67 2.93 3.46 -10.25
C GLU A 67 3.36 2.28 -11.13
N LYS A 68 3.70 2.55 -12.39
CA LYS A 68 4.14 1.53 -13.35
C LYS A 68 5.38 0.79 -12.85
N LYS A 69 6.35 1.51 -12.28
CA LYS A 69 7.58 0.91 -11.75
C LYS A 69 7.29 -0.01 -10.57
N LEU A 70 6.52 0.44 -9.59
CA LEU A 70 6.20 -0.36 -8.41
C LEU A 70 5.37 -1.60 -8.77
N PHE A 71 4.44 -1.45 -9.71
CA PHE A 71 3.66 -2.57 -10.21
C PHE A 71 4.51 -3.57 -10.99
N ALA A 72 5.47 -3.12 -11.81
CA ALA A 72 6.40 -4.00 -12.51
C ALA A 72 7.21 -4.86 -11.53
N ILE A 73 7.75 -4.25 -10.46
CA ILE A 73 8.47 -4.98 -9.40
C ILE A 73 7.60 -6.07 -8.77
N ALA A 74 6.32 -5.77 -8.49
CA ALA A 74 5.40 -6.77 -7.95
C ALA A 74 5.13 -7.91 -8.95
N LYS A 75 4.98 -7.58 -10.25
CA LYS A 75 4.73 -8.55 -11.32
C LYS A 75 5.92 -9.44 -11.63
N GLU A 76 7.14 -9.00 -11.34
CA GLU A 76 8.37 -9.79 -11.47
C GLU A 76 8.60 -10.75 -10.29
N SER A 77 7.81 -10.66 -9.23
CA SER A 77 7.91 -11.56 -8.09
C SER A 77 7.19 -12.89 -8.32
N ASP A 78 7.43 -13.86 -7.44
CA ASP A 78 6.72 -15.14 -7.43
C ASP A 78 5.25 -15.04 -6.98
N TYR A 79 4.79 -13.83 -6.63
CA TYR A 79 3.43 -13.56 -6.17
C TYR A 79 2.56 -13.02 -7.30
N SER A 80 1.31 -13.45 -7.34
CA SER A 80 0.32 -12.82 -8.21
C SER A 80 0.13 -11.35 -7.79
N ALA A 81 0.07 -10.46 -8.78
CA ALA A 81 -0.08 -9.03 -8.54
C ALA A 81 -1.11 -8.40 -9.49
N VAL A 82 -1.89 -7.45 -8.94
CA VAL A 82 -2.88 -6.66 -9.67
C VAL A 82 -2.82 -5.20 -9.22
N LEU A 83 -3.02 -4.27 -10.16
CA LEU A 83 -3.04 -2.83 -9.90
C LEU A 83 -4.45 -2.28 -10.14
N ASN A 84 -4.96 -1.51 -9.17
CA ASN A 84 -6.28 -0.89 -9.21
C ASN A 84 -7.42 -1.87 -9.53
N GLY A 85 -7.29 -3.12 -9.07
CA GLY A 85 -8.31 -4.16 -9.18
C GLY A 85 -9.46 -3.94 -8.18
N ARG A 86 -9.68 -4.92 -7.30
CA ARG A 86 -10.68 -4.82 -6.22
C ARG A 86 -10.30 -3.74 -5.19
N PHE A 87 -9.00 -3.62 -4.89
CA PHE A 87 -8.44 -2.66 -3.92
C PHE A 87 -7.77 -1.50 -4.66
N LYS A 88 -8.51 -0.41 -4.82
CA LYS A 88 -8.08 0.74 -5.64
C LYS A 88 -7.35 1.84 -4.86
N GLY A 89 -6.98 1.64 -3.60
CA GLY A 89 -6.68 2.75 -2.69
C GLY A 89 -7.95 3.19 -1.94
N GLY A 90 -7.84 3.62 -0.69
CA GLY A 90 -8.95 4.01 0.17
C GLY A 90 -9.11 5.54 0.29
N TYR A 91 -9.74 5.98 1.38
CA TYR A 91 -9.80 7.40 1.72
C TYR A 91 -8.40 7.97 1.94
N ILE A 92 -7.58 7.32 2.76
CA ILE A 92 -6.20 7.74 3.08
C ILE A 92 -5.39 7.90 1.80
N THR A 93 -5.34 6.86 0.95
CA THR A 93 -4.60 6.90 -0.32
C THR A 93 -5.03 8.08 -1.20
N ARG A 94 -6.34 8.27 -1.42
CA ARG A 94 -6.84 9.34 -2.31
C ARG A 94 -6.73 10.73 -1.71
N HIS A 95 -6.87 10.85 -0.40
CA HIS A 95 -6.84 12.13 0.30
C HIS A 95 -5.44 12.70 0.39
N TYR A 96 -4.44 11.84 0.65
CA TYR A 96 -3.06 12.28 0.87
C TYR A 96 -2.19 12.23 -0.38
N GLY A 97 -2.53 11.42 -1.37
CA GLY A 97 -1.84 11.43 -2.65
C GLY A 97 -2.10 12.75 -3.39
N ASN A 98 -1.02 13.48 -3.69
CA ASN A 98 -1.03 14.68 -4.52
C ASN A 98 0.25 14.74 -5.36
N PRO A 99 0.30 14.01 -6.49
CA PRO A 99 1.49 13.92 -7.34
C PRO A 99 1.98 15.29 -7.83
N ALA A 100 1.06 16.23 -8.08
CA ALA A 100 1.41 17.60 -8.49
C ALA A 100 2.19 18.38 -7.42
N ARG A 101 2.13 17.94 -6.15
CA ARG A 101 2.91 18.49 -5.04
C ARG A 101 4.04 17.56 -4.60
N ASN A 102 4.43 16.56 -5.40
CA ASN A 102 5.42 15.52 -5.06
C ASN A 102 5.09 14.74 -3.80
N ILE A 103 3.80 14.55 -3.49
CA ILE A 103 3.33 13.66 -2.44
C ILE A 103 2.63 12.50 -3.13
N HIS A 104 3.16 11.30 -3.01
CA HIS A 104 2.57 10.11 -3.63
C HIS A 104 1.98 9.23 -2.53
N ALA A 105 0.86 8.58 -2.81
CA ALA A 105 0.29 7.59 -1.91
C ALA A 105 0.02 6.29 -2.68
N PHE A 106 0.34 5.18 -2.03
CA PHE A 106 0.28 3.86 -2.61
C PHE A 106 -0.30 2.89 -1.59
N GLN A 107 -1.43 2.28 -1.91
CA GLN A 107 -2.02 1.21 -1.12
C GLN A 107 -1.42 -0.12 -1.53
N LEU A 108 -1.06 -0.93 -0.55
CA LEU A 108 -0.77 -2.35 -0.74
C LEU A 108 -1.66 -3.17 0.19
N GLU A 109 -2.51 -3.99 -0.40
CA GLU A 109 -3.32 -5.00 0.28
C GLU A 109 -2.71 -6.39 0.03
N ILE A 110 -2.19 -7.01 1.09
CA ILE A 110 -1.49 -8.29 1.05
C ILE A 110 -2.44 -9.42 1.45
N SER A 111 -2.52 -10.47 0.64
CA SER A 111 -3.21 -11.70 1.03
C SER A 111 -2.47 -12.39 2.19
N GLN A 112 -3.13 -12.60 3.32
CA GLN A 112 -2.53 -13.07 4.57
C GLN A 112 -1.81 -14.42 4.43
N ILE A 113 -2.29 -15.30 3.55
CA ILE A 113 -1.69 -16.61 3.26
C ILE A 113 -0.19 -16.53 2.89
N THR A 114 0.25 -15.37 2.40
CA THR A 114 1.64 -15.09 2.01
C THR A 114 2.60 -14.93 3.19
N TYR A 115 2.11 -14.76 4.42
CA TYR A 115 2.96 -14.55 5.60
C TYR A 115 2.39 -15.12 6.91
N MET A 116 1.15 -15.58 6.94
CA MET A 116 0.51 -16.17 8.12
C MET A 116 -0.52 -17.24 7.75
N ASP A 117 -0.95 -18.01 8.75
CA ASP A 117 -2.12 -18.88 8.62
C ASP A 117 -3.41 -18.06 8.71
N GLU A 118 -4.40 -18.43 7.91
CA GLU A 118 -5.70 -17.73 7.86
C GLU A 118 -6.79 -18.45 8.64
N GLU A 119 -6.48 -19.65 9.13
CA GLU A 119 -7.33 -20.48 9.99
C GLU A 119 -6.94 -20.31 11.47
N PRO A 120 -7.81 -20.72 12.40
CA PRO A 120 -7.59 -20.53 13.83
C PRO A 120 -6.18 -20.94 14.32
N THR A 121 -5.67 -20.12 15.24
CA THR A 121 -4.28 -19.84 15.64
C THR A 121 -3.65 -18.63 14.94
N PHE A 122 -4.02 -18.33 13.69
CA PHE A 122 -3.54 -17.16 12.93
C PHE A 122 -2.03 -16.95 13.05
N ALA A 123 -1.28 -18.06 13.03
CA ALA A 123 0.13 -18.04 13.35
C ALA A 123 0.92 -17.29 12.27
N PHE A 124 1.84 -16.43 12.69
CA PHE A 124 2.79 -15.81 11.76
C PHE A 124 3.75 -16.87 11.23
N GLN A 125 3.91 -16.93 9.92
CA GLN A 125 4.69 -17.94 9.22
C GLN A 125 5.97 -17.32 8.70
N GLU A 126 7.01 -17.36 9.54
CA GLU A 126 8.30 -16.69 9.28
C GLU A 126 8.91 -17.08 7.93
N ASP A 127 8.82 -18.35 7.54
CA ASP A 127 9.33 -18.83 6.26
C ASP A 127 8.61 -18.23 5.05
N ARG A 128 7.29 -18.02 5.15
CA ARG A 128 6.51 -17.39 4.08
C ARG A 128 6.80 -15.88 4.04
N ALA A 129 6.84 -15.24 5.21
CA ALA A 129 7.20 -13.83 5.35
C ALA A 129 8.61 -13.54 4.80
N ASN A 130 9.58 -14.42 5.04
CA ASN A 130 10.94 -14.31 4.51
C ASN A 130 11.00 -14.34 2.98
N LYS A 131 10.09 -15.08 2.33
CA LYS A 131 9.96 -15.07 0.86
C LYS A 131 9.30 -13.78 0.34
N LEU A 132 8.40 -13.18 1.12
CA LEU A 132 7.68 -11.96 0.75
C LEU A 132 8.53 -10.69 0.93
N ARG A 133 9.32 -10.62 2.01
CA ARG A 133 10.11 -9.44 2.38
C ARG A 133 10.98 -8.87 1.26
N PRO A 134 11.71 -9.68 0.45
CA PRO A 134 12.50 -9.15 -0.66
C PRO A 134 11.67 -8.38 -1.68
N THR A 135 10.46 -8.84 -2.00
CA THR A 135 9.54 -8.16 -2.91
C THR A 135 9.10 -6.82 -2.33
N LEU A 136 8.63 -6.82 -1.08
CA LEU A 136 8.21 -5.58 -0.40
C LEU A 136 9.33 -4.56 -0.30
N LYS A 137 10.55 -5.03 0.05
CA LYS A 137 11.75 -4.20 0.11
C LYS A 137 12.07 -3.57 -1.25
N LYS A 138 12.10 -4.38 -2.33
CA LYS A 138 12.34 -3.88 -3.69
C LYS A 138 11.29 -2.85 -4.10
N MET A 139 10.03 -3.02 -3.73
CA MET A 139 8.98 -2.04 -4.04
C MET A 139 9.25 -0.72 -3.30
N ILE A 140 9.50 -0.75 -1.99
CA ILE A 140 9.75 0.46 -1.20
C ILE A 140 11.02 1.17 -1.68
N GLU A 141 12.12 0.44 -1.93
CA GLU A 141 13.38 1.00 -2.46
C GLU A 141 13.26 1.43 -3.94
N GLY A 142 12.32 0.83 -4.66
CA GLY A 142 11.97 1.15 -6.03
C GLY A 142 11.33 2.53 -6.17
N PHE A 143 10.78 3.08 -5.08
CA PHE A 143 10.28 4.44 -5.07
C PHE A 143 11.44 5.43 -5.29
N ARG A 144 11.39 6.13 -6.43
CA ARG A 144 12.31 7.22 -6.75
C ARG A 144 11.52 8.27 -7.50
N VAL A 145 11.58 9.50 -7.00
CA VAL A 145 11.15 10.68 -7.74
C VAL A 145 12.39 11.23 -8.43
N ARG A 146 12.38 11.37 -9.77
CA ARG A 146 13.48 12.05 -10.46
C ARG A 146 13.45 13.53 -10.05
N PRO A 147 14.58 14.15 -9.70
CA PRO A 147 14.62 15.60 -9.58
C PRO A 147 14.23 16.21 -10.94
N HIS A 148 13.33 17.20 -10.91
CA HIS A 148 13.06 18.06 -12.06
C HIS A 148 14.26 18.97 -12.34
#